data_AF-A0A8C7I777-F1
#
_entry.id   AF-A0A8C7I777-F1
#
_cell.length_a   1.000
_cell.length_b   1.000
_cell.length_c   1.000
_cell.angle_alpha   90.00
_cell.angle_beta   90.00
_cell.angle_gamma   90.00
#
_symmetry.space_group_name_H-M   'P 1'
#
loop_
_entity.id
_entity.type
_entity.pdbx_description
1 polymer ?
#
loop_
_entity_poly.entity_id
_entity_poly.type
_entity_poly.pdbx_seq_one_letter_code
_entity_poly.pdbx_strand_id
1 'polypeptide(L)'
;MSVNVNRSVLDQFYRYKMPRIIAKVEGKGNGIKTVIVNMTDVAKSLNRPPTYPTKFFGCELGAQTQFDAKNDRFIVNGSHEANKLQDMLDGFIRNVCCVDRAVNKSISHLKEEEYFSETTQKRNPLMLR
;
A
#
# COMPACT_ATOMS: atom_id res chain seq x y z
N MET A 1 13.49 10.42 -9.61
CA MET A 1 14.41 10.29 -8.46
C MET A 1 14.00 9.10 -7.62
N SER A 2 14.88 8.11 -7.47
CA SER A 2 14.71 6.99 -6.55
C SER A 2 15.28 7.34 -5.17
N VAL A 3 14.68 6.79 -4.12
CA VAL A 3 15.10 6.94 -2.73
C VAL A 3 15.51 5.58 -2.17
N ASN A 4 16.38 5.60 -1.18
CA ASN A 4 16.72 4.40 -0.43
C ASN A 4 15.47 3.88 0.29
N VAL A 5 15.29 2.56 0.29
CA VAL A 5 14.15 1.91 0.96
C VAL A 5 14.13 2.24 2.46
N ASN A 6 15.31 2.29 3.08
CA ASN A 6 15.47 2.79 4.45
C ASN A 6 16.04 4.20 4.42
N ARG A 7 15.25 5.20 4.84
CA ARG A 7 15.72 6.60 4.93
C ARG A 7 16.83 6.79 5.96
N SER A 8 16.93 5.91 6.96
CA SER A 8 18.00 5.92 7.95
C SER A 8 19.38 5.56 7.36
N VAL A 9 19.41 4.90 6.20
CA VAL A 9 20.66 4.51 5.54
C VAL A 9 20.98 5.52 4.45
N LEU A 10 21.92 6.42 4.74
CA LEU A 10 22.39 7.46 3.82
C LEU A 10 23.48 6.96 2.83
N ASP A 11 23.50 5.67 2.54
CA ASP A 11 24.45 5.08 1.58
C ASP A 11 23.99 5.31 0.14
N GLN A 12 24.80 6.02 -0.65
CA GLN A 12 24.52 6.31 -2.07
C GLN A 12 24.49 5.06 -2.95
N PHE A 13 25.21 4.00 -2.56
CA PHE A 13 25.31 2.71 -3.25
C PHE A 13 24.34 1.66 -2.74
N TYR A 14 23.34 2.07 -1.94
CA TYR A 14 22.37 1.15 -1.41
C TYR A 14 21.67 0.36 -2.53
N ARG A 15 21.74 -0.97 -2.42
CA ARG A 15 21.32 -1.91 -3.47
C ARG A 15 19.80 -1.94 -3.70
N TYR A 16 19.01 -1.62 -2.67
CA TYR A 16 17.56 -1.61 -2.73
C TYR A 16 17.03 -0.17 -2.78
N LYS A 17 16.63 0.26 -3.97
CA LYS A 17 16.05 1.60 -4.18
C LYS A 17 14.57 1.46 -4.51
N MET A 18 13.78 2.43 -4.07
CA MET A 18 12.36 2.55 -4.40
C MET A 18 12.07 3.91 -5.03
N PRO A 19 11.08 4.03 -5.92
CA PRO A 19 10.64 5.32 -6.39
C PRO A 19 9.90 6.08 -5.26
N ARG A 20 9.94 7.42 -5.31
CA ARG A 20 9.15 8.24 -4.37
C ARG A 20 7.66 8.05 -4.62
N ILE A 21 6.85 8.09 -3.56
CA ILE A 21 5.39 8.13 -3.70
C ILE A 21 5.00 9.41 -4.41
N ILE A 22 4.13 9.26 -5.40
CA ILE A 22 3.45 10.36 -6.08
C ILE A 22 1.98 10.27 -5.70
N ALA A 23 1.54 11.24 -4.92
CA ALA A 23 0.16 11.40 -4.52
C ALA A 23 -0.40 12.66 -5.18
N LYS A 24 -1.60 12.52 -5.76
CA LYS A 24 -2.34 13.58 -6.39
C LYS A 24 -3.63 13.79 -5.61
N VAL A 25 -3.80 14.96 -5.03
CA VAL A 25 -5.05 15.32 -4.37
C VAL A 25 -6.06 15.72 -5.45
N GLU A 26 -7.20 15.05 -5.48
CA GLU A 26 -8.35 15.34 -6.33
C GLU A 26 -9.56 15.73 -5.47
N GLY A 27 -10.41 16.61 -6.00
CA GLY A 27 -11.57 17.13 -5.26
C GLY A 27 -11.26 18.32 -4.37
N LYS A 28 -12.33 19.00 -3.92
CA LYS A 28 -12.30 20.17 -3.04
C LYS A 28 -13.49 20.08 -2.07
N GLY A 29 -13.34 20.61 -0.86
CA GLY A 29 -14.39 20.55 0.18
C GLY A 29 -14.64 19.13 0.68
N ASN A 30 -15.92 18.75 0.83
CA ASN A 30 -16.34 17.47 1.43
C ASN A 30 -16.01 16.21 0.58
N GLY A 31 -15.50 16.38 -0.64
CA GLY A 31 -15.15 15.29 -1.56
C GLY A 31 -13.66 15.20 -1.86
N ILE A 32 -12.78 15.69 -0.98
CA ILE A 32 -11.34 15.60 -1.18
C ILE A 32 -10.86 14.15 -1.05
N LYS A 33 -10.08 13.70 -2.04
CA LYS A 33 -9.53 12.37 -2.13
C LYS A 33 -8.09 12.45 -2.61
N THR A 34 -7.26 11.55 -2.13
CA THR A 34 -5.86 11.45 -2.53
C THR A 34 -5.68 10.22 -3.40
N VAL A 35 -5.26 10.43 -4.64
CA VAL A 35 -4.99 9.38 -5.61
C VAL A 35 -3.50 9.12 -5.64
N ILE A 36 -3.10 7.91 -5.29
CA ILE A 36 -1.71 7.46 -5.35
C ILE A 36 -1.50 6.83 -6.73
N VAL A 37 -0.67 7.49 -7.54
CA VAL A 37 -0.46 7.12 -8.95
C VAL A 37 0.62 6.03 -9.08
N ASN A 38 1.63 6.07 -8.21
CA ASN A 38 2.84 5.26 -8.33
C ASN A 38 2.88 4.06 -7.35
N MET A 39 1.72 3.59 -6.89
CA MET A 39 1.67 2.54 -5.85
C MET A 39 2.22 1.21 -6.37
N THR A 40 1.95 0.87 -7.63
CA THR A 40 2.39 -0.37 -8.29
C THR A 40 3.90 -0.47 -8.35
N ASP A 41 4.60 0.58 -8.77
CA ASP A 41 6.06 0.60 -8.85
C ASP A 41 6.74 0.53 -7.48
N VAL A 42 6.15 1.19 -6.47
CA VAL A 42 6.62 1.09 -5.08
C VAL A 42 6.45 -0.33 -4.56
N ALA A 43 5.26 -0.92 -4.76
CA ALA A 43 4.96 -2.28 -4.33
C ALA A 43 5.86 -3.33 -5.02
N LYS A 44 6.14 -3.13 -6.32
CA LYS A 44 7.08 -3.95 -7.10
C LYS A 44 8.50 -3.87 -6.55
N SER A 45 8.94 -2.68 -6.12
CA SER A 45 10.27 -2.51 -5.49
C SER A 45 10.37 -3.24 -4.15
N LEU A 46 9.25 -3.46 -3.47
CA LEU A 46 9.15 -4.18 -2.20
C LEU A 46 8.85 -5.68 -2.37
N ASN A 47 8.67 -6.19 -3.61
CA ASN A 47 8.21 -7.55 -3.89
C ASN A 47 6.92 -7.94 -3.13
N ARG A 48 5.96 -7.01 -3.05
CA ARG A 48 4.65 -7.22 -2.42
C ARG A 48 3.55 -6.64 -3.32
N PRO A 49 2.31 -7.15 -3.27
CA PRO A 49 1.23 -6.57 -4.06
C PRO A 49 0.78 -5.22 -3.49
N PRO A 50 0.29 -4.30 -4.35
CA PRO A 50 -0.05 -2.93 -3.97
C PRO A 50 -1.32 -2.81 -3.09
N THR A 51 -2.05 -3.91 -2.91
CA THR A 51 -3.21 -4.00 -2.02
C THR A 51 -2.83 -3.84 -0.54
N TYR A 52 -1.67 -4.38 -0.12
CA TYR A 52 -1.18 -4.28 1.26
C TYR A 52 -0.90 -2.84 1.72
N PRO A 53 -0.02 -2.06 1.05
CA PRO A 53 0.25 -0.70 1.47
C PRO A 53 -1.02 0.17 1.40
N THR A 54 -1.91 -0.10 0.43
CA THR A 54 -3.19 0.62 0.33
C THR A 54 -4.11 0.38 1.52
N LYS A 55 -4.29 -0.88 1.98
CA LYS A 55 -5.11 -1.15 3.18
C LYS A 55 -4.44 -0.61 4.46
N PHE A 56 -3.10 -0.63 4.51
CA PHE A 56 -2.34 -0.02 5.61
C PHE A 56 -2.62 1.48 5.72
N PHE A 57 -2.59 2.23 4.61
CA PHE A 57 -2.96 3.64 4.61
C PHE A 57 -4.39 3.88 5.08
N GLY A 58 -5.35 3.04 4.65
CA GLY A 58 -6.73 3.16 5.12
C GLY A 58 -6.87 2.99 6.63
N CYS A 59 -6.11 2.06 7.21
CA CYS A 59 -6.11 1.80 8.65
C CYS A 59 -5.44 2.93 9.45
N GLU A 60 -4.27 3.41 9.02
CA GLU A 60 -3.56 4.50 9.71
C GLU A 60 -4.28 5.84 9.61
N LEU A 61 -4.91 6.11 8.46
CA LEU A 61 -5.60 7.37 8.21
C LEU A 61 -7.06 7.36 8.67
N GLY A 62 -7.58 6.20 9.08
CA GLY A 62 -9.01 6.02 9.39
C GLY A 62 -9.91 6.32 8.19
N ALA A 63 -9.41 6.10 6.98
CA ALA A 63 -10.05 6.49 5.73
C ALA A 63 -10.45 5.28 4.91
N GLN A 64 -11.61 5.36 4.25
CA GLN A 64 -12.00 4.37 3.27
C GLN A 64 -11.07 4.48 2.04
N THR A 65 -10.60 3.32 1.58
CA THR A 65 -9.79 3.21 0.37
C THR A 65 -10.59 2.55 -0.73
N GLN A 66 -10.38 3.01 -1.96
CA GLN A 66 -10.91 2.41 -3.18
C GLN A 66 -9.73 2.01 -4.05
N PHE A 67 -9.74 0.76 -4.49
CA PHE A 67 -8.73 0.20 -5.38
C PHE A 67 -9.39 -0.12 -6.72
N ASP A 68 -8.79 0.36 -7.80
CA ASP A 68 -9.27 0.11 -9.16
C ASP A 68 -8.17 -0.64 -9.92
N ALA A 69 -8.22 -1.98 -9.85
CA ALA A 69 -7.18 -2.87 -10.40
C ALA A 69 -7.01 -2.77 -11.93
N LYS A 70 -8.00 -2.21 -12.64
CA LYS A 70 -7.95 -2.04 -14.10
C LYS A 70 -7.11 -0.85 -14.54
N ASN A 71 -7.00 0.17 -13.67
CA ASN A 71 -6.32 1.43 -13.98
C ASN A 71 -5.13 1.68 -13.05
N ASP A 72 -4.82 0.73 -12.16
CA ASP A 72 -3.81 0.87 -11.10
C ASP A 72 -3.99 2.15 -10.28
N ARG A 73 -5.25 2.56 -10.08
CA ARG A 73 -5.59 3.76 -9.31
C ARG A 73 -5.93 3.37 -7.89
N PHE A 74 -5.18 3.94 -6.95
CA PHE A 74 -5.38 3.75 -5.52
C PHE A 74 -5.87 5.06 -4.94
N ILE A 75 -7.09 5.06 -4.42
CA ILE A 75 -7.77 6.26 -3.93
C ILE A 75 -7.96 6.12 -2.43
N VAL A 76 -7.52 7.12 -1.69
CA VAL A 76 -7.69 7.24 -0.25
C VAL A 76 -8.53 8.47 0.03
N ASN A 77 -9.62 8.32 0.77
CA ASN A 77 -10.43 9.47 1.17
C ASN A 77 -9.62 10.40 2.08
N GLY A 78 -9.74 11.71 1.89
CA GLY A 78 -9.00 12.70 2.67
C GLY A 78 -7.89 13.40 1.88
N SER A 79 -7.32 14.42 2.53
CA SER A 79 -6.23 15.23 1.99
C SER A 79 -4.89 14.76 2.57
N HIS A 80 -4.13 14.04 1.76
CA HIS A 80 -2.83 13.52 2.15
C HIS A 80 -1.76 13.95 1.15
N GLU A 81 -0.74 14.62 1.67
CA GLU A 81 0.42 14.98 0.88
C GLU A 81 1.38 13.80 0.72
N ALA A 82 2.13 13.79 -0.38
CA ALA A 82 3.12 12.75 -0.67
C ALA A 82 4.17 12.60 0.45
N ASN A 83 4.49 13.67 1.17
CA ASN A 83 5.46 13.63 2.28
C ASN A 83 4.95 12.77 3.44
N LYS A 84 3.71 13.01 3.91
CA LYS A 84 3.10 12.22 5.00
C LYS A 84 2.94 10.74 4.61
N LEU A 85 2.55 10.47 3.36
CA LEU A 85 2.44 9.10 2.85
C LEU A 85 3.81 8.40 2.83
N GLN A 86 4.90 9.12 2.53
CA GLN A 86 6.24 8.56 2.60
C GLN A 86 6.67 8.22 4.03
N ASP A 87 6.33 9.04 5.02
CA ASP A 87 6.67 8.75 6.42
C ASP A 87 5.90 7.53 6.95
N MET A 88 4.62 7.39 6.60
CA MET A 88 3.84 6.18 6.91
C MET A 88 4.39 4.93 6.20
N LEU A 89 4.86 5.06 4.95
CA LEU A 89 5.57 3.95 4.30
C LEU A 89 6.87 3.58 4.98
N ASP A 90 7.64 4.54 5.51
CA ASP A 90 8.87 4.23 6.24
C ASP A 90 8.53 3.40 7.50
N GLY A 91 7.44 3.73 8.20
CA GLY A 91 6.89 2.91 9.28
C GLY A 91 6.49 1.50 8.84
N PHE A 92 5.81 1.38 7.69
CA PHE A 92 5.46 0.08 7.10
C PHE A 92 6.70 -0.74 6.75
N ILE A 93 7.71 -0.13 6.11
CA ILE A 93 8.95 -0.80 5.73
C ILE A 93 9.72 -1.26 6.97
N ARG A 94 9.80 -0.44 8.03
CA ARG A 94 10.43 -0.83 9.29
C ARG A 94 9.72 -2.02 9.95
N ASN A 95 8.39 -2.03 9.97
CA ASN A 95 7.64 -3.09 10.65
C ASN A 95 7.53 -4.37 9.82
N VAL A 96 7.44 -4.27 8.49
CA VAL A 96 7.21 -5.42 7.60
C VAL A 96 8.52 -5.99 7.05
N CYS A 97 9.52 -5.15 6.74
CA CYS A 97 10.77 -5.61 6.13
C CYS A 97 11.80 -6.11 7.17
N CYS A 98 11.80 -5.56 8.40
CA CYS A 98 12.70 -6.04 9.46
C CYS A 98 12.27 -7.39 10.07
N VAL A 99 11.01 -7.81 9.91
CA VAL A 99 10.50 -9.10 10.38
C VAL A 99 10.74 -10.23 9.35
N ASP A 100 11.09 -9.89 8.11
CA ASP A 100 11.17 -10.85 6.99
C ASP A 100 12.50 -11.62 6.88
N ARG A 101 13.44 -11.48 7.84
CA ARG A 101 14.71 -12.24 7.76
C ARG A 101 14.67 -13.63 8.39
N ALA A 102 13.64 -14.00 9.18
CA ALA A 102 13.70 -15.23 9.96
C ALA A 102 12.62 -16.30 9.69
N VAL A 103 11.41 -16.00 9.20
CA VAL A 103 10.34 -17.05 9.23
C VAL A 103 9.46 -17.21 7.98
N ASN A 104 9.28 -16.24 7.07
CA ASN A 104 8.13 -16.33 6.15
C ASN A 104 8.44 -16.25 4.65
N LYS A 105 9.30 -17.15 4.15
CA LYS A 105 9.37 -17.42 2.70
C LYS A 105 8.22 -18.31 2.19
N SER A 106 7.45 -18.94 3.08
CA SER A 106 6.37 -19.88 2.75
C SER A 106 4.95 -19.35 3.01
N ILE A 107 4.78 -18.27 3.79
CA ILE A 107 3.45 -17.71 4.13
C ILE A 107 2.98 -16.63 3.13
N SER A 108 3.90 -16.04 2.34
CA SER A 108 3.54 -14.99 1.38
C SER A 108 2.62 -15.45 0.25
N HIS A 109 2.74 -16.69 -0.21
CA HIS A 109 1.82 -17.25 -1.23
C HIS A 109 0.49 -17.73 -0.65
N LEU A 110 0.45 -18.16 0.61
CA LEU A 110 -0.77 -18.70 1.21
C LEU A 110 -1.76 -17.61 1.68
N LYS A 111 -1.32 -16.36 1.86
CA LYS A 111 -2.21 -15.23 2.17
C LYS A 111 -2.71 -14.45 0.95
N GLU A 112 -2.18 -14.71 -0.25
CA GLU A 112 -2.69 -14.10 -1.48
C GLU A 112 -4.13 -14.55 -1.80
N GLU A 113 -4.48 -15.81 -1.50
CA GLU A 113 -5.84 -16.32 -1.72
C GLU A 113 -6.86 -15.84 -0.67
N GLU A 114 -6.45 -15.64 0.58
CA GLU A 114 -7.37 -15.28 1.66
C GLU A 114 -7.82 -13.81 1.59
N TYR A 115 -7.09 -12.95 0.87
CA TYR A 115 -7.40 -11.52 0.76
C TYR A 115 -8.21 -11.17 -0.50
N PHE A 116 -8.16 -12.00 -1.54
CA PHE A 116 -8.95 -11.80 -2.76
C PHE A 116 -10.43 -12.13 -2.54
N SER A 117 -10.74 -13.08 -1.64
CA SER A 117 -12.10 -13.54 -1.33
C SER A 117 -12.97 -12.48 -0.62
N GLU A 118 -12.38 -11.56 0.15
CA GLU A 118 -13.13 -10.48 0.84
C GLU A 118 -13.71 -9.44 -0.12
N THR A 119 -13.15 -9.29 -1.33
CA THR A 119 -13.60 -8.27 -2.29
C THR A 119 -14.77 -8.72 -3.19
N THR A 120 -15.14 -10.01 -3.12
CA THR A 120 -16.29 -10.59 -3.83
C THR A 120 -17.46 -10.97 -2.90
N GLN A 121 -17.51 -10.51 -1.65
CA GLN A 121 -18.62 -10.85 -0.75
C GLN A 121 -19.73 -9.79 -0.74
N LYS A 122 -20.38 -9.60 -1.89
CA LYS A 122 -21.82 -9.30 -1.93
C LYS A 122 -22.49 -10.24 -2.93
N ARG A 123 -22.94 -11.40 -2.41
CA ARG A 123 -24.24 -12.09 -2.70
C ARG A 123 -24.14 -13.58 -2.37
N ASN A 124 -24.72 -13.99 -1.24
CA ASN A 124 -25.81 -14.97 -1.22
C ASN A 124 -26.29 -15.21 0.22
N PRO A 125 -27.50 -14.80 0.60
CA PRO A 125 -28.18 -15.36 1.76
C PRO A 125 -28.86 -16.64 1.28
N LEU A 126 -28.27 -17.81 1.51
CA LEU A 126 -28.96 -19.11 1.52
C LEU A 126 -27.95 -20.20 1.84
N MET A 127 -28.00 -20.67 3.09
CA MET A 127 -27.87 -22.07 3.53
C MET A 127 -27.72 -22.05 5.05
N LEU A 128 -28.81 -21.73 5.74
CA LEU A 128 -29.07 -22.31 7.05
C LEU A 128 -29.95 -23.54 6.78
N ARG A 129 -29.34 -24.72 6.83
CA ARG A 129 -30.03 -25.95 7.17
C ARG A 129 -29.04 -26.96 7.72
#